data_AF-A0A934HIP1-F1
#
_entry.id   AF-A0A934HIP1-F1
#
_cell.length_a   1.000
_cell.length_b   1.000
_cell.length_c   1.000
_cell.angle_alpha   90.00
_cell.angle_beta   90.00
_cell.angle_gamma   90.00
#
_symmetry.space_group_name_H-M   'P 1'
#
loop_
_entity.id
_entity.type
_entity.pdbx_description
1 polymer ?
#
loop_
_entity_poly.entity_id
_entity_poly.type
_entity_poly.pdbx_seq_one_letter_code
_entity_poly.pdbx_strand_id
1 'polypeptide(L)'
;PLTMLAIFTVGYAVVRGPEEWYGGRGWGARYLVPVTPFLALWLLPVIDHLLSPKAAGWQKIGVGIVFAFSIGVQLLAVFVPLDVYYRTLDAQNPPIIPWKEGVWSLRWSPIRVMAERLGDQTSDIAWIHAVGQPWLMPLLCAGLIAAAVVWIGLWLRRVEWKRRMFAITAGSLALLTLITLFGGLYAVRKDKRYYGDFTPTRDLLAALEPQLRDDDVIVLNDDFYSEFFMNYYKRSRPTVYTLPLSPGERFSQEQTPRVESPNPEDLIHPGSTIILSDLAARHERLWLVINRSAFIPWSVRPVENYLTRHYFPVSEIKPSDVARAVLFDMTPAPPVSAAAWPEIPRDVLFGPSLRLVGLDIPGGTARTPGDILPVSLLWQAVEPVPEDYTVGLLLMSADGQLVTQRDSYPMNSFEYTHTWQAESLHRDNHGLTLPETLPTGEYELWAVVYWWQTPNERLAVTSAAGETLGDHASLATIVVAP
;
A
#
# COMPACT_ATOMS: atom_id res chain seq x y z
N PRO A 1 -34.33 -7.68 -27.43
CA PRO A 1 -33.29 -6.63 -27.36
C PRO A 1 -33.78 -5.31 -26.74
N LEU A 2 -34.81 -4.65 -27.31
CA LEU A 2 -35.43 -3.44 -26.73
C LEU A 2 -35.94 -3.66 -25.32
N THR A 3 -36.64 -4.78 -25.09
CA THR A 3 -37.13 -5.13 -23.76
C THR A 3 -35.99 -5.34 -22.77
N MET A 4 -34.87 -5.97 -23.19
CA MET A 4 -33.70 -6.12 -22.32
C MET A 4 -33.01 -4.79 -22.04
N LEU A 5 -32.85 -3.94 -23.05
CA LEU A 5 -32.29 -2.59 -22.89
C LEU A 5 -33.18 -1.77 -21.95
N ALA A 6 -34.49 -1.77 -22.17
CA ALA A 6 -35.45 -1.05 -21.33
C ALA A 6 -35.48 -1.60 -19.90
N ILE A 7 -35.53 -2.92 -19.70
CA ILE A 7 -35.48 -3.54 -18.36
C ILE A 7 -34.17 -3.19 -17.67
N PHE A 8 -33.04 -3.23 -18.37
CA PHE A 8 -31.74 -2.91 -17.79
C PHE A 8 -31.64 -1.43 -17.42
N THR A 9 -32.01 -0.52 -18.31
CA THR A 9 -31.99 0.94 -18.06
C THR A 9 -32.96 1.34 -16.95
N VAL A 10 -34.21 0.86 -17.00
CA VAL A 10 -35.23 1.17 -15.99
C VAL A 10 -34.92 0.49 -14.66
N GLY A 11 -34.57 -0.79 -14.67
CA GLY A 11 -34.20 -1.53 -13.47
C GLY A 11 -32.98 -0.94 -12.77
N TYR A 12 -31.97 -0.52 -13.53
CA TYR A 12 -30.81 0.18 -12.99
C TYR A 12 -31.17 1.52 -12.37
N ALA A 13 -31.97 2.34 -13.05
CA ALA A 13 -32.45 3.63 -12.53
C ALA A 13 -33.28 3.45 -11.24
N VAL A 14 -34.07 2.39 -11.14
CA VAL A 14 -34.83 2.04 -9.93
C VAL A 14 -33.92 1.61 -8.78
N VAL A 15 -32.90 0.78 -9.04
CA VAL A 15 -31.99 0.27 -8.00
C VAL A 15 -31.02 1.35 -7.50
N ARG A 16 -30.53 2.23 -8.37
CA ARG A 16 -29.56 3.28 -8.04
C ARG A 16 -30.18 4.60 -7.62
N GLY A 17 -31.47 4.81 -7.92
CA GLY A 17 -32.15 6.06 -7.64
C GLY A 17 -31.83 7.18 -8.65
N PRO A 18 -32.58 8.30 -8.58
CA PRO A 18 -32.54 9.39 -9.56
C PRO A 18 -31.24 10.21 -9.55
N GLU A 19 -30.39 10.05 -8.54
CA GLU A 19 -29.12 10.80 -8.41
C GLU A 19 -27.91 10.04 -8.98
N GLU A 20 -27.96 8.71 -9.11
CA GLU A 20 -26.83 7.89 -9.56
C GLU A 20 -27.07 7.12 -10.87
N TRP A 21 -28.29 7.16 -11.44
CA TRP A 21 -28.65 6.35 -12.61
C TRP A 21 -27.82 6.65 -13.87
N TYR A 22 -27.18 7.82 -13.95
CA TYR A 22 -26.30 8.21 -15.06
C TYR A 22 -24.84 7.73 -14.90
N GLY A 23 -24.50 7.04 -13.81
CA GLY A 23 -23.18 6.43 -13.61
C GLY A 23 -22.13 7.29 -12.92
N GLY A 24 -22.51 8.43 -12.32
CA GLY A 24 -21.61 9.33 -11.59
C GLY A 24 -20.60 10.05 -12.51
N ARG A 25 -19.38 10.32 -12.00
CA ARG A 25 -18.27 11.00 -12.74
C ARG A 25 -17.57 10.11 -13.79
N GLY A 26 -18.02 8.88 -14.00
CA GLY A 26 -17.42 7.91 -14.91
C GLY A 26 -18.37 7.52 -16.05
N TRP A 27 -17.80 7.24 -17.22
CA TRP A 27 -18.49 6.93 -18.48
C TRP A 27 -19.70 6.00 -18.31
N GLY A 28 -20.92 6.52 -18.52
CA GLY A 28 -22.18 5.77 -18.44
C GLY A 28 -22.36 4.64 -19.47
N ALA A 29 -21.47 4.52 -20.46
CA ALA A 29 -21.52 3.45 -21.46
C ALA A 29 -21.15 2.07 -20.91
N ARG A 30 -20.41 1.96 -19.79
CA ARG A 30 -19.99 0.65 -19.23
C ARG A 30 -21.17 -0.24 -18.85
N TYR A 31 -22.31 0.36 -18.52
CA TYR A 31 -23.52 -0.36 -18.16
C TYR A 31 -24.27 -0.90 -19.39
N LEU A 32 -24.02 -0.35 -20.59
CA LEU A 32 -24.60 -0.87 -21.83
C LEU A 32 -23.80 -2.02 -22.44
N VAL A 33 -22.54 -2.20 -22.03
CA VAL A 33 -21.64 -3.26 -22.52
C VAL A 33 -22.27 -4.66 -22.50
N PRO A 34 -22.98 -5.09 -21.43
CA PRO A 34 -23.65 -6.39 -21.42
C PRO A 34 -24.80 -6.52 -22.43
N VAL A 35 -25.40 -5.40 -22.85
CA VAL A 35 -26.54 -5.37 -23.79
C VAL A 35 -26.07 -5.21 -25.24
N THR A 36 -24.86 -4.69 -25.47
CA THR A 36 -24.27 -4.47 -26.80
C THR A 36 -24.35 -5.68 -27.74
N PRO A 37 -24.05 -6.92 -27.32
CA PRO A 37 -24.18 -8.09 -28.21
C PRO A 37 -25.61 -8.32 -28.71
N PHE A 38 -26.61 -8.02 -27.88
CA PHE A 38 -28.02 -8.16 -28.26
C PHE A 38 -28.49 -7.03 -29.16
N LEU A 39 -27.95 -5.82 -28.97
CA LEU A 39 -28.18 -4.69 -29.88
C LEU A 39 -27.53 -4.93 -31.23
N ALA A 40 -26.36 -5.58 -31.27
CA ALA A 40 -25.68 -5.95 -32.51
C ALA A 40 -26.49 -6.90 -33.39
N LEU A 41 -27.42 -7.69 -32.84
CA LEU A 41 -28.33 -8.53 -33.63
C LEU A 41 -29.21 -7.71 -34.58
N TRP A 42 -29.46 -6.43 -34.28
CA TRP A 42 -30.20 -5.54 -35.17
C TRP A 42 -29.41 -5.11 -36.40
N LEU A 43 -28.09 -5.34 -36.40
CA LEU A 43 -27.26 -5.13 -37.57
C LEU A 43 -27.40 -6.30 -38.56
N LEU A 44 -28.00 -7.44 -38.19
CA LEU A 44 -28.10 -8.62 -39.05
C LEU A 44 -28.77 -8.33 -40.40
N PRO A 45 -29.93 -7.64 -40.50
CA PRO A 45 -30.53 -7.32 -41.79
C PRO A 45 -29.67 -6.39 -42.65
N VAL A 46 -28.93 -5.48 -42.00
CA VAL A 46 -28.00 -4.56 -42.68
C VAL A 46 -26.81 -5.35 -43.24
N ILE A 47 -26.23 -6.25 -42.44
CA ILE A 47 -25.15 -7.13 -42.85
C ILE A 47 -25.61 -8.05 -43.99
N ASP A 48 -26.78 -8.66 -43.89
CA ASP A 48 -27.36 -9.55 -44.92
C ASP A 48 -27.58 -8.80 -46.25
N HIS A 49 -28.15 -7.60 -46.19
CA HIS A 49 -28.32 -6.75 -47.37
C HIS A 49 -26.97 -6.40 -48.02
N LEU A 50 -25.96 -6.02 -47.23
CA LEU A 50 -24.63 -5.64 -47.72
C LEU A 50 -23.86 -6.81 -48.34
N LEU A 51 -24.05 -8.02 -47.81
CA LEU A 51 -23.47 -9.25 -48.35
C LEU A 51 -24.18 -9.71 -49.62
N SER A 52 -25.42 -9.26 -49.86
CA SER A 52 -26.14 -9.58 -51.08
C SER A 52 -25.48 -8.97 -52.32
N PRO A 53 -25.57 -9.64 -53.48
CA PRO A 53 -25.11 -9.08 -54.75
C PRO A 53 -25.91 -7.85 -55.20
N LYS A 54 -27.03 -7.54 -54.54
CA LYS A 54 -27.91 -6.40 -54.84
C LYS A 54 -27.49 -5.11 -54.14
N ALA A 55 -26.57 -5.16 -53.17
CA ALA A 55 -26.09 -3.96 -52.50
C ALA A 55 -25.28 -3.07 -53.44
N ALA A 56 -25.67 -1.81 -53.53
CA ALA A 56 -24.99 -0.81 -54.35
C ALA A 56 -23.58 -0.51 -53.78
N GLY A 57 -22.62 -0.19 -54.64
CA GLY A 57 -21.23 0.07 -54.24
C GLY A 57 -21.09 1.18 -53.19
N TRP A 58 -21.91 2.24 -53.28
CA TRP A 58 -21.90 3.34 -52.30
C TRP A 58 -22.37 2.92 -50.90
N GLN A 59 -23.27 1.94 -50.79
CA GLN A 59 -23.73 1.41 -49.49
C GLN A 59 -22.59 0.67 -48.79
N LYS A 60 -21.82 -0.12 -49.56
CA LYS A 60 -20.63 -0.83 -49.07
C LYS A 60 -19.54 0.16 -48.64
N ILE A 61 -19.32 1.22 -49.41
CA ILE A 61 -18.38 2.30 -49.06
C ILE A 61 -18.82 3.02 -47.78
N GLY A 62 -20.08 3.42 -47.68
CA GLY A 62 -20.60 4.13 -46.50
C GLY A 62 -20.44 3.34 -45.21
N VAL A 63 -20.77 2.04 -45.24
CA VAL A 63 -20.57 1.16 -44.08
C VAL A 63 -19.09 0.91 -43.81
N GLY A 64 -18.27 0.79 -44.85
CA GLY A 64 -16.81 0.72 -44.73
C GLY A 64 -16.22 1.93 -44.01
N ILE A 65 -16.72 3.14 -44.29
CA ILE A 65 -16.30 4.38 -43.61
C ILE A 65 -16.69 4.34 -42.13
N VAL A 66 -17.94 3.98 -41.81
CA VAL A 66 -18.40 3.87 -40.41
C VAL A 66 -17.58 2.84 -39.64
N PHE A 67 -17.28 1.70 -40.26
CA PHE A 67 -16.45 0.65 -39.67
C PHE A 67 -15.00 1.14 -39.45
N ALA A 68 -14.40 1.79 -40.45
CA ALA A 68 -13.07 2.38 -40.33
C ALA A 68 -13.01 3.46 -39.24
N PHE A 69 -14.04 4.30 -39.13
CA PHE A 69 -14.17 5.30 -38.07
C PHE A 69 -14.25 4.63 -36.69
N SER A 70 -15.08 3.59 -36.54
CA SER A 70 -15.17 2.81 -35.30
C SER A 70 -13.82 2.20 -34.89
N ILE A 71 -13.08 1.62 -35.84
CA ILE A 71 -11.72 1.11 -35.60
C ILE A 71 -10.81 2.27 -35.16
N GLY A 72 -10.83 3.41 -35.86
CA GLY A 72 -10.02 4.58 -35.53
C GLY A 72 -10.25 5.08 -34.11
N VAL A 73 -11.51 5.18 -33.67
CA VAL A 73 -11.87 5.56 -32.29
C VAL A 73 -11.31 4.56 -31.27
N GLN A 74 -11.43 3.27 -31.54
CA GLN A 74 -10.91 2.23 -30.64
C GLN A 74 -9.38 2.26 -30.58
N LEU A 75 -8.70 2.44 -31.71
CA LEU A 75 -7.25 2.59 -31.76
C LEU A 75 -6.80 3.81 -30.96
N LEU A 76 -7.43 4.98 -31.15
CA LEU A 76 -7.12 6.18 -30.38
C LEU A 76 -7.20 5.94 -28.87
N ALA A 77 -8.26 5.28 -28.40
CA ALA A 77 -8.44 4.96 -26.99
C ALA A 77 -7.43 3.96 -26.43
N VAL A 78 -6.82 3.12 -27.28
CA VAL A 78 -5.75 2.19 -26.89
C VAL A 78 -4.39 2.87 -26.87
N PHE A 79 -4.13 3.78 -27.81
CA PHE A 79 -2.83 4.44 -27.96
C PHE A 79 -2.66 5.67 -27.08
N VAL A 80 -3.75 6.34 -26.69
CA VAL A 80 -3.73 7.54 -25.87
C VAL A 80 -4.39 7.26 -24.51
N PRO A 81 -3.62 7.28 -23.41
CA PRO A 81 -4.16 7.08 -22.07
C PRO A 81 -5.31 8.05 -21.74
N LEU A 82 -6.34 7.55 -21.07
CA LEU A 82 -7.55 8.31 -20.79
C LEU A 82 -7.30 9.54 -19.88
N ASP A 83 -6.33 9.47 -18.99
CA ASP A 83 -5.94 10.58 -18.10
C ASP A 83 -5.41 11.80 -18.88
N VAL A 84 -4.84 11.60 -20.07
CA VAL A 84 -4.37 12.68 -20.95
C VAL A 84 -5.53 13.57 -21.39
N TYR A 85 -6.70 12.97 -21.63
CA TYR A 85 -7.92 13.73 -21.94
C TYR A 85 -8.29 14.64 -20.77
N TYR A 86 -8.38 14.09 -19.55
CA TYR A 86 -8.73 14.86 -18.36
C TYR A 86 -7.70 15.96 -18.07
N ARG A 87 -6.41 15.64 -18.09
CA ARG A 87 -5.33 16.63 -17.89
C ARG A 87 -5.36 17.74 -18.94
N THR A 88 -5.70 17.44 -20.19
CA THR A 88 -5.80 18.46 -21.26
C THR A 88 -6.95 19.43 -21.01
N LEU A 89 -8.09 18.94 -20.49
CA LEU A 89 -9.25 19.74 -20.14
C LEU A 89 -9.01 20.57 -18.87
N ASP A 90 -8.35 19.99 -17.87
CA ASP A 90 -8.00 20.67 -16.61
C ASP A 90 -6.97 21.79 -16.82
N ALA A 91 -6.10 21.65 -17.83
CA ALA A 91 -5.10 22.66 -18.17
C ALA A 91 -5.68 23.92 -18.86
N GLN A 92 -6.96 23.94 -19.22
CA GLN A 92 -7.60 25.12 -19.79
C GLN A 92 -7.88 26.17 -18.71
N ASN A 93 -7.99 27.44 -19.13
CA ASN A 93 -8.37 28.52 -18.22
C ASN A 93 -9.61 29.25 -18.76
N PRO A 94 -10.81 29.06 -18.17
CA PRO A 94 -11.09 28.16 -17.03
C PRO A 94 -11.02 26.66 -17.40
N PRO A 95 -10.86 25.75 -16.42
CA PRO A 95 -10.86 24.31 -16.65
C PRO A 95 -12.17 23.85 -17.29
N ILE A 96 -12.08 23.02 -18.33
CA ILE A 96 -13.26 22.51 -19.03
C ILE A 96 -13.77 21.26 -18.32
N ILE A 97 -15.02 21.29 -17.86
CA ILE A 97 -15.60 20.15 -17.15
C ILE A 97 -16.06 19.09 -18.18
N PRO A 98 -15.49 17.86 -18.17
CA PRO A 98 -15.75 16.86 -19.21
C PRO A 98 -17.22 16.48 -19.39
N TRP A 99 -17.95 16.29 -18.28
CA TRP A 99 -19.36 15.89 -18.30
C TRP A 99 -20.35 17.07 -18.40
N LYS A 100 -19.86 18.31 -18.51
CA LYS A 100 -20.68 19.50 -18.77
C LYS A 100 -20.35 20.03 -20.15
N GLU A 101 -19.38 20.93 -20.22
CA GLU A 101 -18.98 21.62 -21.45
C GLU A 101 -18.28 20.68 -22.43
N GLY A 102 -17.52 19.70 -21.92
CA GLY A 102 -16.79 18.73 -22.73
C GLY A 102 -17.69 17.86 -23.60
N VAL A 103 -18.76 17.30 -23.01
CA VAL A 103 -19.69 16.37 -23.67
C VAL A 103 -20.45 17.01 -24.83
N TRP A 104 -20.81 18.29 -24.72
CA TRP A 104 -21.60 18.99 -25.74
C TRP A 104 -20.73 19.73 -26.77
N SER A 105 -19.41 19.70 -26.62
CA SER A 105 -18.47 20.39 -27.49
C SER A 105 -17.77 19.41 -28.44
N LEU A 106 -17.95 19.62 -29.75
CA LEU A 106 -17.16 18.91 -30.77
C LEU A 106 -15.65 19.18 -30.61
N ARG A 107 -15.28 20.37 -30.13
CA ARG A 107 -13.88 20.76 -29.88
C ARG A 107 -13.26 19.96 -28.74
N TRP A 108 -14.01 19.73 -27.66
CA TRP A 108 -13.54 19.03 -26.46
C TRP A 108 -13.98 17.57 -26.43
N SER A 109 -14.44 17.04 -27.57
CA SER A 109 -14.82 15.64 -27.68
C SER A 109 -13.61 14.73 -27.48
N PRO A 110 -13.76 13.58 -26.78
CA PRO A 110 -12.66 12.66 -26.52
C PRO A 110 -11.94 12.22 -27.79
N ILE A 111 -12.68 11.93 -28.86
CA ILE A 111 -12.11 11.48 -30.15
C ILE A 111 -11.14 12.52 -30.71
N ARG A 112 -11.55 13.80 -30.74
CA ARG A 112 -10.73 14.88 -31.28
C ARG A 112 -9.51 15.14 -30.40
N VAL A 113 -9.71 15.29 -29.09
CA VAL A 113 -8.62 15.58 -28.15
C VAL A 113 -7.59 14.45 -28.15
N MET A 114 -8.02 13.19 -28.14
CA MET A 114 -7.12 12.04 -28.24
C MET A 114 -6.40 12.00 -29.59
N ALA A 115 -7.06 12.33 -30.70
CA ALA A 115 -6.42 12.40 -32.01
C ALA A 115 -5.35 13.50 -32.09
N GLU A 116 -5.59 14.67 -31.49
CA GLU A 116 -4.62 15.76 -31.41
C GLU A 116 -3.41 15.41 -30.52
N ARG A 117 -3.60 14.51 -29.55
CA ARG A 117 -2.55 14.01 -28.65
C ARG A 117 -1.89 12.72 -29.12
N LEU A 118 -2.25 12.24 -30.31
CA LEU A 118 -1.67 11.02 -30.86
C LEU A 118 -0.20 11.26 -31.21
N GLY A 119 0.71 10.50 -30.58
CA GLY A 119 2.15 10.65 -30.75
C GLY A 119 2.84 11.56 -29.71
N ASP A 120 2.07 12.32 -28.93
CA ASP A 120 2.60 13.11 -27.79
C ASP A 120 2.98 12.22 -26.59
N GLN A 121 2.51 10.97 -26.57
CA GLN A 121 2.65 10.04 -25.46
C GLN A 121 3.32 8.75 -25.92
N THR A 122 4.14 8.16 -25.05
CA THR A 122 4.59 6.77 -25.24
C THR A 122 3.38 5.87 -25.01
N SER A 123 3.02 5.08 -26.02
CA SER A 123 1.88 4.16 -25.92
C SER A 123 2.17 3.11 -24.85
N ASP A 124 1.49 3.19 -23.71
CA ASP A 124 1.56 2.18 -22.66
C ASP A 124 0.62 1.01 -22.97
N ILE A 125 0.92 0.31 -24.05
CA ILE A 125 0.27 -0.98 -24.32
C ILE A 125 0.88 -1.96 -23.33
N ALA A 126 0.18 -2.19 -22.21
CA ALA A 126 0.62 -3.08 -21.12
C ALA A 126 1.21 -4.40 -21.63
N TRP A 127 0.66 -4.93 -22.73
CA TRP A 127 1.03 -6.20 -23.38
C TRP A 127 2.35 -6.21 -24.14
N ILE A 128 2.90 -5.05 -24.51
CA ILE A 128 4.21 -4.95 -25.19
C ILE A 128 5.35 -5.15 -24.19
N HIS A 129 5.14 -4.72 -22.95
CA HIS A 129 6.19 -4.61 -21.94
C HIS A 129 6.15 -5.70 -20.86
N ALA A 130 5.44 -6.82 -21.08
CA ALA A 130 5.45 -7.95 -20.15
C ALA A 130 6.88 -8.49 -20.00
N VAL A 131 7.59 -8.03 -18.96
CA VAL A 131 8.99 -8.37 -18.70
C VAL A 131 9.06 -9.86 -18.34
N GLY A 132 9.51 -10.67 -19.29
CA GLY A 132 9.66 -12.13 -19.15
C GLY A 132 9.63 -12.87 -20.48
N GLN A 133 8.72 -12.47 -21.38
CA GLN A 133 8.71 -12.87 -22.80
C GLN A 133 8.10 -11.73 -23.64
N PRO A 134 8.92 -10.77 -24.11
CA PRO A 134 8.42 -9.72 -24.98
C PRO A 134 7.74 -10.39 -26.18
N TRP A 135 6.55 -9.92 -26.53
CA TRP A 135 5.70 -10.43 -27.62
C TRP A 135 4.81 -11.65 -27.37
N LEU A 136 4.87 -12.35 -26.23
CA LEU A 136 3.98 -13.50 -25.99
C LEU A 136 2.50 -13.12 -26.17
N MET A 137 2.05 -12.05 -25.51
CA MET A 137 0.66 -11.63 -25.64
C MET A 137 0.33 -11.09 -27.05
N PRO A 138 1.10 -10.16 -27.65
CA PRO A 138 0.87 -9.75 -29.04
C PRO A 138 0.73 -10.92 -30.01
N LEU A 139 1.55 -11.97 -29.86
CA LEU A 139 1.47 -13.19 -30.68
C LEU A 139 0.21 -13.99 -30.41
N LEU A 140 -0.18 -14.19 -29.14
CA LEU A 140 -1.42 -14.88 -28.78
C LEU A 140 -2.66 -14.13 -29.29
N CYS A 141 -2.67 -12.80 -29.19
CA CYS A 141 -3.73 -11.96 -29.76
C CYS A 141 -3.76 -12.04 -31.29
N ALA A 142 -2.62 -11.94 -31.95
CA ALA A 142 -2.52 -12.06 -33.40
C ALA A 142 -2.98 -13.44 -33.89
N GLY A 143 -2.64 -14.51 -33.17
CA GLY A 143 -3.12 -15.87 -33.44
C GLY A 143 -4.63 -16.01 -33.29
N LEU A 144 -5.22 -15.45 -32.23
CA LEU A 144 -6.67 -15.43 -32.03
C LEU A 144 -7.38 -14.63 -33.14
N ILE A 145 -6.84 -13.47 -33.52
CA ILE A 145 -7.36 -12.64 -34.62
C ILE A 145 -7.28 -13.41 -35.94
N ALA A 146 -6.14 -14.02 -36.25
CA ALA A 146 -5.95 -14.81 -37.47
C ALA A 146 -6.93 -15.97 -37.53
N ALA A 147 -7.12 -16.71 -36.43
CA ALA A 147 -8.10 -17.79 -36.34
C ALA A 147 -9.53 -17.28 -36.55
N ALA A 148 -9.89 -16.15 -35.94
CA ALA A 148 -11.20 -15.53 -36.13
C ALA A 148 -11.42 -15.11 -37.60
N VAL A 149 -10.42 -14.50 -38.24
CA VAL A 149 -10.48 -14.10 -39.67
C VAL A 149 -10.60 -15.33 -40.58
N VAL A 150 -9.84 -16.40 -40.31
CA VAL A 150 -9.95 -17.67 -41.05
C VAL A 150 -11.36 -18.24 -40.91
N TRP A 151 -11.92 -18.27 -39.70
CA TRP A 151 -13.28 -18.73 -39.48
C TRP A 151 -14.30 -17.85 -40.20
N ILE A 152 -14.21 -16.53 -40.11
CA ILE A 152 -15.08 -15.60 -40.85
C ILE A 152 -15.02 -15.90 -42.35
N GLY A 153 -13.82 -16.04 -42.92
CA GLY A 153 -13.63 -16.35 -44.34
C GLY A 153 -14.20 -17.70 -44.74
N LEU A 154 -14.09 -18.72 -43.88
CA LEU A 154 -14.73 -20.01 -44.08
C LEU A 154 -16.25 -19.85 -44.07
N TRP A 155 -16.81 -19.27 -43.00
CA TRP A 155 -18.25 -19.06 -42.82
C TRP A 155 -18.89 -18.28 -43.97
N LEU A 156 -18.21 -17.27 -44.52
CA LEU A 156 -18.66 -16.50 -45.68
C LEU A 156 -18.62 -17.28 -47.01
N ARG A 157 -17.83 -18.35 -47.12
CA ARG A 157 -17.64 -19.11 -48.37
C ARG A 157 -18.59 -20.30 -48.54
N ARG A 158 -19.30 -20.77 -47.50
CA ARG A 158 -20.21 -21.93 -47.62
C ARG A 158 -21.64 -21.62 -47.20
N VAL A 159 -22.58 -22.16 -47.97
CA VAL A 159 -24.03 -21.92 -47.85
C VAL A 159 -24.69 -22.84 -46.82
N GLU A 160 -24.15 -24.04 -46.55
CA GLU A 160 -24.71 -24.98 -45.58
C GLU A 160 -23.65 -25.50 -44.61
N TRP A 161 -23.83 -25.23 -43.32
CA TRP A 161 -22.94 -25.66 -42.25
C TRP A 161 -23.62 -26.67 -41.32
N LYS A 162 -22.95 -27.81 -41.08
CA LYS A 162 -23.40 -28.81 -40.10
C LYS A 162 -23.12 -28.32 -38.67
N ARG A 163 -23.96 -28.72 -37.69
CA ARG A 163 -23.78 -28.44 -36.24
C ARG A 163 -22.35 -28.72 -35.74
N ARG A 164 -21.69 -29.73 -36.30
CA ARG A 164 -20.28 -30.07 -36.00
C ARG A 164 -19.31 -28.94 -36.33
N MET A 165 -19.49 -28.23 -37.45
CA MET A 165 -18.60 -27.12 -37.83
C MET A 165 -18.78 -25.92 -36.90
N PHE A 166 -20.01 -25.63 -36.48
CA PHE A 166 -20.27 -24.65 -35.43
C PHE A 166 -19.56 -25.01 -34.12
N ALA A 167 -19.68 -26.26 -33.67
CA ALA A 167 -19.00 -26.72 -32.46
C ALA A 167 -17.46 -26.61 -32.57
N ILE A 168 -16.88 -26.88 -33.74
CA ILE A 168 -15.44 -26.72 -33.97
C ILE A 168 -15.03 -25.25 -33.97
N THR A 169 -15.77 -24.37 -34.65
CA THR A 169 -15.50 -22.92 -34.62
C THR A 169 -15.57 -22.38 -33.20
N ALA A 170 -16.68 -22.64 -32.50
CA ALA A 170 -16.88 -22.18 -31.13
C ALA A 170 -15.82 -22.76 -30.19
N GLY A 171 -15.55 -24.06 -30.26
CA GLY A 171 -14.56 -24.74 -29.43
C GLY A 171 -13.13 -24.24 -29.67
N SER A 172 -12.73 -24.04 -30.93
CA SER A 172 -11.38 -23.53 -31.25
C SER A 172 -11.20 -22.06 -30.84
N LEU A 173 -12.20 -21.21 -31.06
CA LEU A 173 -12.13 -19.81 -30.60
C LEU A 173 -12.14 -19.73 -29.08
N ALA A 174 -13.00 -20.49 -28.40
CA ALA A 174 -13.01 -20.55 -26.94
C ALA A 174 -11.67 -21.03 -26.37
N LEU A 175 -11.09 -22.09 -26.95
CA LEU A 175 -9.78 -22.59 -26.54
C LEU A 175 -8.68 -21.56 -26.75
N LEU A 176 -8.62 -20.92 -27.93
CA LEU A 176 -7.65 -19.87 -28.20
C LEU A 176 -7.82 -18.67 -27.27
N THR A 177 -9.06 -18.25 -26.99
CA THR A 177 -9.34 -17.21 -25.99
C THR A 177 -8.83 -17.62 -24.62
N LEU A 178 -9.05 -18.87 -24.17
CA LEU A 178 -8.53 -19.35 -22.90
C LEU A 178 -6.99 -19.36 -22.87
N ILE A 179 -6.34 -19.78 -23.95
CA ILE A 179 -4.87 -19.75 -24.08
C ILE A 179 -4.36 -18.30 -24.02
N THR A 180 -5.00 -17.39 -24.76
CA THR A 180 -4.64 -15.95 -24.76
C THR A 180 -4.83 -15.33 -23.38
N LEU A 181 -5.96 -15.60 -22.71
CA LEU A 181 -6.23 -15.08 -21.36
C LEU A 181 -5.25 -15.65 -20.33
N PHE A 182 -5.03 -16.96 -20.32
CA PHE A 182 -4.12 -17.60 -19.38
C PHE A 182 -2.67 -17.17 -19.62
N GLY A 183 -2.22 -17.18 -20.88
CA GLY A 183 -0.88 -16.73 -21.26
C GLY A 183 -0.65 -15.26 -20.93
N GLY A 184 -1.67 -14.42 -21.16
CA GLY A 184 -1.66 -13.00 -20.77
C GLY A 184 -1.57 -12.80 -19.27
N LEU A 185 -2.42 -13.46 -18.49
CA LEU A 185 -2.41 -13.37 -17.03
C LEU A 185 -1.09 -13.88 -16.44
N TYR A 186 -0.54 -14.96 -17.00
CA TYR A 186 0.76 -15.50 -16.62
C TYR A 186 1.90 -14.51 -16.90
N ALA A 187 1.88 -13.85 -18.07
CA ALA A 187 2.87 -12.85 -18.44
C ALA A 187 2.80 -11.62 -17.54
N VAL A 188 1.59 -11.11 -17.25
CA VAL A 188 1.36 -9.99 -16.33
C VAL A 188 1.83 -10.32 -14.92
N ARG A 189 1.55 -11.53 -14.43
CA ARG A 189 1.98 -11.96 -13.09
C ARG A 189 3.51 -11.91 -12.91
N LYS A 190 4.25 -12.22 -13.97
CA LYS A 190 5.72 -12.21 -13.98
C LYS A 190 6.34 -10.85 -14.24
N ASP A 191 5.54 -9.88 -14.68
CA ASP A 191 6.01 -8.55 -14.97
C ASP A 191 6.34 -7.82 -13.67
N LYS A 192 7.57 -7.31 -13.60
CA LYS A 192 8.11 -6.61 -12.42
C LYS A 192 7.31 -5.38 -12.04
N ARG A 193 6.60 -4.74 -12.98
CA ARG A 193 5.78 -3.55 -12.73
C ARG A 193 4.60 -3.82 -11.81
N TYR A 194 4.09 -5.05 -11.81
CA TYR A 194 2.93 -5.45 -10.98
C TYR A 194 3.34 -6.11 -9.66
N TYR A 195 4.66 -6.20 -9.38
CA TYR A 195 5.23 -6.74 -8.14
C TYR A 195 4.71 -8.14 -7.74
N GLY A 196 4.10 -8.88 -8.67
CA GLY A 196 3.43 -10.15 -8.38
C GLY A 196 4.40 -11.22 -7.87
N ASP A 197 5.62 -11.23 -8.38
CA ASP A 197 6.71 -12.11 -7.94
C ASP A 197 7.84 -11.34 -7.24
N PHE A 198 7.54 -10.17 -6.68
CA PHE A 198 8.53 -9.40 -5.92
C PHE A 198 8.85 -10.09 -4.60
N THR A 199 9.99 -10.79 -4.58
CA THR A 199 10.44 -11.63 -3.45
C THR A 199 10.35 -10.92 -2.09
N PRO A 200 10.84 -9.67 -1.92
CA PRO A 200 10.80 -9.01 -0.62
C PRO A 200 9.41 -8.90 0.01
N THR A 201 8.38 -8.57 -0.78
CA THR A 201 7.01 -8.45 -0.23
C THR A 201 6.34 -9.82 -0.04
N ARG A 202 6.72 -10.84 -0.83
CA ARG A 202 6.29 -12.22 -0.56
C ARG A 202 6.87 -12.77 0.73
N ASP A 203 8.16 -12.55 0.96
CA ASP A 203 8.85 -12.95 2.19
C ASP A 203 8.28 -12.18 3.38
N LEU A 204 7.97 -10.89 3.21
CA LEU A 204 7.29 -10.09 4.22
C LEU A 204 5.94 -10.67 4.59
N LEU A 205 5.09 -10.95 3.60
CA LEU A 205 3.76 -11.49 3.85
C LEU A 205 3.84 -12.87 4.53
N ALA A 206 4.74 -13.74 4.08
CA ALA A 206 4.96 -15.05 4.67
C ALA A 206 5.44 -14.99 6.13
N ALA A 207 6.27 -14.00 6.48
CA ALA A 207 6.75 -13.79 7.85
C ALA A 207 5.72 -13.06 8.74
N LEU A 208 4.89 -12.20 8.14
CA LEU A 208 3.85 -11.42 8.82
C LEU A 208 2.63 -12.27 9.18
N GLU A 209 2.09 -13.06 8.25
CA GLU A 209 0.84 -13.80 8.44
C GLU A 209 0.76 -14.67 9.71
N PRO A 210 1.83 -15.40 10.12
CA PRO A 210 1.83 -16.18 11.35
C PRO A 210 1.75 -15.36 12.64
N GLN A 211 2.08 -14.07 12.59
CA GLN A 211 2.13 -13.18 13.76
C GLN A 211 0.86 -12.31 13.93
N LEU A 212 -0.03 -12.33 12.94
CA LEU A 212 -1.26 -11.55 12.92
C LEU A 212 -2.33 -12.16 13.83
N ARG A 213 -2.88 -11.36 14.74
CA ARG A 213 -4.11 -11.66 15.48
C ARG A 213 -5.32 -11.08 14.73
N ASP A 214 -6.50 -11.63 14.95
CA ASP A 214 -7.72 -11.22 14.23
C ASP A 214 -8.16 -9.78 14.55
N ASP A 215 -7.82 -9.28 15.73
CA ASP A 215 -8.12 -7.92 16.20
C ASP A 215 -7.02 -6.90 15.85
N ASP A 216 -5.92 -7.33 15.23
CA ASP A 216 -4.89 -6.42 14.72
C ASP A 216 -5.47 -5.53 13.59
N VAL A 217 -4.73 -4.49 13.21
CA VAL A 217 -4.93 -3.78 11.94
C VAL A 217 -3.63 -3.69 11.17
N ILE A 218 -3.67 -3.90 9.84
CA ILE A 218 -2.54 -3.70 8.95
C ILE A 218 -2.70 -2.33 8.28
N VAL A 219 -1.67 -1.50 8.35
CA VAL A 219 -1.63 -0.19 7.74
C VAL A 219 -0.46 -0.11 6.77
N LEU A 220 -0.73 0.22 5.51
CA LEU A 220 0.29 0.51 4.51
C LEU A 220 0.60 2.01 4.55
N ASN A 221 1.87 2.37 4.63
CA ASN A 221 2.30 3.77 4.72
C ASN A 221 1.95 4.60 3.47
N ASP A 222 1.90 3.95 2.30
CA ASP A 222 1.57 4.52 1.00
C ASP A 222 0.87 3.48 0.10
N ASP A 223 0.58 3.87 -1.15
CA ASP A 223 -0.11 3.03 -2.13
C ASP A 223 0.78 1.95 -2.79
N PHE A 224 2.10 1.95 -2.53
CA PHE A 224 3.07 1.10 -3.23
C PHE A 224 2.77 -0.39 -3.08
N TYR A 225 2.35 -0.83 -1.88
CA TYR A 225 1.99 -2.23 -1.62
C TYR A 225 0.50 -2.53 -1.66
N SER A 226 -0.34 -1.54 -1.96
CA SER A 226 -1.80 -1.71 -1.96
C SER A 226 -2.25 -2.81 -2.92
N GLU A 227 -1.76 -2.80 -4.17
CA GLU A 227 -2.10 -3.80 -5.18
C GLU A 227 -1.60 -5.20 -4.79
N PHE A 228 -0.43 -5.29 -4.17
CA PHE A 228 0.11 -6.56 -3.69
C PHE A 228 -0.78 -7.16 -2.60
N PHE A 229 -1.14 -6.38 -1.57
CA PHE A 229 -2.01 -6.88 -0.49
C PHE A 229 -3.39 -7.25 -1.01
N MET A 230 -4.00 -6.45 -1.90
CA MET A 230 -5.29 -6.82 -2.54
C MET A 230 -5.21 -8.15 -3.31
N ASN A 231 -4.08 -8.41 -3.98
CA ASN A 231 -3.90 -9.60 -4.80
C ASN A 231 -3.47 -10.84 -4.04
N TYR A 232 -2.75 -10.72 -2.92
CA TYR A 232 -2.09 -11.86 -2.26
C TYR A 232 -2.47 -12.07 -0.80
N TYR A 233 -2.87 -11.04 -0.06
CA TYR A 233 -3.41 -11.22 1.28
C TYR A 233 -4.87 -11.67 1.17
N LYS A 234 -5.16 -12.91 1.57
CA LYS A 234 -6.48 -13.56 1.38
C LYS A 234 -7.30 -13.74 2.65
N ARG A 235 -6.79 -13.26 3.79
CA ARG A 235 -7.56 -13.26 5.04
C ARG A 235 -8.56 -12.10 5.03
N SER A 236 -9.71 -12.30 5.68
CA SER A 236 -10.69 -11.24 5.93
C SER A 236 -10.34 -10.40 7.15
N ARG A 237 -9.52 -10.94 8.07
CA ARG A 237 -8.99 -10.26 9.25
C ARG A 237 -7.53 -10.65 9.50
N PRO A 238 -6.69 -9.73 10.00
CA PRO A 238 -6.97 -8.29 10.20
C PRO A 238 -7.20 -7.50 8.90
N THR A 239 -7.88 -6.36 8.99
CA THR A 239 -8.19 -5.50 7.84
C THR A 239 -6.96 -4.70 7.41
N VAL A 240 -6.80 -4.47 6.10
CA VAL A 240 -5.71 -3.67 5.53
C VAL A 240 -6.23 -2.27 5.18
N TYR A 241 -5.56 -1.24 5.68
CA TYR A 241 -5.79 0.17 5.34
C TYR A 241 -4.60 0.73 4.58
N THR A 242 -4.86 1.49 3.52
CA THR A 242 -3.81 2.21 2.78
C THR A 242 -3.90 3.68 3.12
N LEU A 243 -2.82 4.25 3.64
CA LEU A 243 -2.75 5.68 3.92
C LEU A 243 -2.39 6.48 2.66
N PRO A 244 -2.83 7.75 2.57
CA PRO A 244 -2.36 8.64 1.53
C PRO A 244 -0.88 8.96 1.72
N LEU A 245 -0.22 9.33 0.62
CA LEU A 245 1.16 9.75 0.65
C LEU A 245 1.37 10.96 1.57
N SER A 246 2.32 10.82 2.50
CA SER A 246 2.73 11.90 3.39
C SER A 246 3.58 12.95 2.67
N PRO A 247 3.37 14.26 2.90
CA PRO A 247 4.05 15.32 2.16
C PRO A 247 5.56 15.38 2.40
N GLY A 248 6.04 14.90 3.56
CA GLY A 248 7.46 14.79 3.87
C GLY A 248 8.14 13.53 3.33
N GLU A 249 7.41 12.65 2.63
CA GLU A 249 8.01 11.45 2.03
C GLU A 249 8.98 11.80 0.90
N ARG A 250 10.07 11.03 0.84
CA ARG A 250 11.13 11.17 -0.18
C ARG A 250 11.49 9.82 -0.78
N PHE A 251 11.32 9.68 -2.09
CA PHE A 251 11.45 8.41 -2.80
C PHE A 251 12.84 8.15 -3.38
N SER A 252 13.59 9.22 -3.69
CA SER A 252 14.97 9.12 -4.18
C SER A 252 15.82 10.27 -3.67
N GLN A 253 17.13 10.17 -3.87
CA GLN A 253 18.07 11.23 -3.52
C GLN A 253 17.85 12.50 -4.36
N GLU A 254 17.39 12.37 -5.60
CA GLU A 254 17.18 13.49 -6.52
C GLU A 254 15.82 14.18 -6.31
N GLN A 255 14.83 13.44 -5.83
CA GLN A 255 13.50 14.00 -5.60
C GLN A 255 13.46 14.80 -4.29
N THR A 256 13.03 16.06 -4.39
CA THR A 256 12.70 16.87 -3.22
C THR A 256 11.33 16.45 -2.66
N PRO A 257 11.18 16.29 -1.33
CA PRO A 257 9.88 16.06 -0.72
C PRO A 257 8.98 17.30 -0.90
N ARG A 258 7.66 17.12 -0.76
CA ARG A 258 6.70 18.23 -0.90
C ARG A 258 6.79 19.20 0.27
N VAL A 259 7.16 18.71 1.44
CA VAL A 259 7.37 19.48 2.67
C VAL A 259 8.69 19.04 3.31
N GLU A 260 9.53 20.02 3.64
CA GLU A 260 10.70 19.85 4.50
C GLU A 260 10.44 20.65 5.78
N SER A 261 10.50 20.00 6.93
CA SER A 261 10.32 20.65 8.23
C SER A 261 11.21 19.96 9.26
N PRO A 262 11.82 20.71 10.20
CA PRO A 262 12.48 20.13 11.36
C PRO A 262 11.47 19.51 12.35
N ASN A 263 10.18 19.84 12.25
CA ASN A 263 9.13 19.24 13.06
C ASN A 263 8.54 18.01 12.36
N PRO A 264 8.68 16.80 12.92
CA PRO A 264 8.14 15.58 12.33
C PRO A 264 6.63 15.58 12.09
N GLU A 265 5.87 16.33 12.89
CA GLU A 265 4.41 16.44 12.76
C GLU A 265 3.98 17.12 11.45
N ASP A 266 4.84 17.96 10.87
CA ASP A 266 4.53 18.64 9.59
C ASP A 266 4.76 17.71 8.37
N LEU A 267 5.46 16.58 8.57
CA LEU A 267 5.88 15.67 7.51
C LEU A 267 4.79 14.64 7.17
N ILE A 268 3.91 14.31 8.11
CA ILE A 268 2.83 13.34 7.94
C ILE A 268 1.57 13.99 7.32
N HIS A 269 0.83 13.23 6.52
CA HIS A 269 -0.43 13.72 5.97
C HIS A 269 -1.47 13.91 7.10
N PRO A 270 -2.14 15.07 7.23
CA PRO A 270 -3.10 15.31 8.32
C PRO A 270 -4.28 14.32 8.36
N GLY A 271 -4.72 13.83 7.19
CA GLY A 271 -5.72 12.77 7.13
C GLY A 271 -5.24 11.44 7.73
N SER A 272 -3.93 11.15 7.66
CA SER A 272 -3.35 9.93 8.21
C SER A 272 -3.34 9.97 9.74
N THR A 273 -3.07 11.13 10.37
CA THR A 273 -3.08 11.24 11.85
C THR A 273 -4.48 10.98 12.43
N ILE A 274 -5.53 11.47 11.75
CA ILE A 274 -6.93 11.20 12.13
C ILE A 274 -7.26 9.70 12.00
N ILE A 275 -6.87 9.07 10.89
CA ILE A 275 -7.09 7.63 10.69
C ILE A 275 -6.34 6.82 11.73
N LEU A 276 -5.07 7.13 11.98
CA LEU A 276 -4.24 6.40 12.94
C LEU A 276 -4.76 6.53 14.38
N SER A 277 -5.24 7.71 14.79
CA SER A 277 -5.85 7.90 16.11
C SER A 277 -7.18 7.17 16.26
N ASP A 278 -8.03 7.14 15.24
CA ASP A 278 -9.25 6.33 15.24
C ASP A 278 -8.94 4.82 15.28
N LEU A 279 -7.91 4.37 14.54
CA LEU A 279 -7.45 2.99 14.61
C LEU A 279 -6.89 2.63 15.99
N ALA A 280 -6.10 3.52 16.60
CA ALA A 280 -5.57 3.34 17.94
C ALA A 280 -6.66 3.19 19.01
N ALA A 281 -7.78 3.90 18.84
CA ALA A 281 -8.92 3.80 19.76
C ALA A 281 -9.71 2.49 19.63
N ARG A 282 -9.52 1.74 18.53
CA ARG A 282 -10.30 0.52 18.21
C ARG A 282 -9.46 -0.76 18.22
N HIS A 283 -8.14 -0.65 18.20
CA HIS A 283 -7.22 -1.76 18.07
C HIS A 283 -6.05 -1.58 19.05
N GLU A 284 -5.72 -2.63 19.80
CA GLU A 284 -4.55 -2.63 20.68
C GLU A 284 -3.23 -2.72 19.89
N ARG A 285 -3.27 -3.36 18.72
CA ARG A 285 -2.09 -3.65 17.89
C ARG A 285 -2.26 -3.17 16.46
N LEU A 286 -1.23 -2.51 15.95
CA LEU A 286 -1.15 -2.06 14.57
C LEU A 286 0.15 -2.52 13.92
N TRP A 287 0.05 -3.13 12.75
CA TRP A 287 1.18 -3.46 11.89
C TRP A 287 1.34 -2.39 10.82
N LEU A 288 2.41 -1.61 10.89
CA LEU A 288 2.76 -0.66 9.85
C LEU A 288 3.67 -1.34 8.82
N VAL A 289 3.17 -1.53 7.62
CA VAL A 289 3.93 -2.04 6.46
C VAL A 289 4.55 -0.86 5.72
N ILE A 290 5.87 -0.94 5.50
CA ILE A 290 6.68 0.14 4.95
C ILE A 290 7.58 -0.40 3.83
N ASN A 291 7.74 0.40 2.78
CA ASN A 291 8.60 0.11 1.64
C ASN A 291 10.05 0.61 1.79
N ARG A 292 10.45 1.07 2.98
CA ARG A 292 11.74 1.74 3.23
C ARG A 292 12.27 1.49 4.65
N SER A 293 13.59 1.56 4.80
CA SER A 293 14.27 1.40 6.08
C SER A 293 15.05 2.64 6.52
N ALA A 294 15.48 2.62 7.79
CA ALA A 294 16.41 3.60 8.35
C ALA A 294 17.79 3.61 7.65
N PHE A 295 18.12 2.53 6.93
CA PHE A 295 19.40 2.39 6.23
C PHE A 295 19.36 2.92 4.80
N ILE A 296 18.21 3.39 4.34
CA ILE A 296 18.08 4.10 3.06
C ILE A 296 18.35 5.59 3.33
N PRO A 297 19.44 6.19 2.79
CA PRO A 297 19.92 7.51 3.23
C PRO A 297 18.93 8.67 3.05
N TRP A 298 18.01 8.58 2.09
CA TRP A 298 17.03 9.62 1.81
C TRP A 298 15.66 9.35 2.46
N SER A 299 15.53 8.28 3.23
CA SER A 299 14.25 7.81 3.78
C SER A 299 13.84 8.59 5.03
N VAL A 300 12.69 9.27 4.96
CA VAL A 300 12.17 10.12 6.05
C VAL A 300 11.19 9.36 6.96
N ARG A 301 10.38 8.45 6.38
CA ARG A 301 9.43 7.57 7.08
C ARG A 301 8.45 8.33 8.03
N PRO A 302 7.71 9.35 7.56
CA PRO A 302 6.89 10.20 8.44
C PRO A 302 5.84 9.44 9.26
N VAL A 303 5.21 8.42 8.67
CA VAL A 303 4.19 7.60 9.36
C VAL A 303 4.80 6.79 10.51
N GLU A 304 5.97 6.17 10.30
CA GLU A 304 6.67 5.41 11.33
C GLU A 304 7.20 6.34 12.45
N ASN A 305 7.70 7.52 12.08
CA ASN A 305 8.16 8.52 13.05
C ASN A 305 7.01 9.01 13.94
N TYR A 306 5.86 9.33 13.33
CA TYR A 306 4.64 9.68 14.07
C TYR A 306 4.23 8.56 15.03
N LEU A 307 4.14 7.32 14.57
CA LEU A 307 3.77 6.20 15.45
C LEU A 307 4.77 5.98 16.59
N THR A 308 6.07 6.14 16.32
CA THR A 308 7.12 6.01 17.34
C THR A 308 7.04 7.10 18.41
N ARG A 309 6.57 8.30 18.05
CA ARG A 309 6.39 9.42 18.99
C ARG A 309 5.16 9.27 19.88
N HIS A 310 4.07 8.73 19.33
CA HIS A 310 2.76 8.71 19.99
C HIS A 310 2.37 7.34 20.55
N TYR A 311 3.08 6.28 20.20
CA TYR A 311 2.79 4.89 20.54
C TYR A 311 4.09 4.09 20.76
N PHE A 312 3.97 2.78 21.01
CA PHE A 312 5.10 1.95 21.43
C PHE A 312 5.51 0.94 20.35
N PRO A 313 6.65 1.12 19.66
CA PRO A 313 7.16 0.12 18.73
C PRO A 313 7.57 -1.16 19.49
N VAL A 314 7.14 -2.31 18.99
CA VAL A 314 7.25 -3.61 19.68
C VAL A 314 8.31 -4.46 19.02
N SER A 315 8.09 -4.82 17.76
CA SER A 315 8.98 -5.70 17.00
C SER A 315 8.97 -5.33 15.51
N GLU A 316 9.96 -5.82 14.79
CA GLU A 316 10.10 -5.58 13.36
C GLU A 316 10.29 -6.89 12.59
N ILE A 317 9.56 -7.02 11.49
CA ILE A 317 9.77 -8.03 10.46
C ILE A 317 10.47 -7.35 9.28
N LYS A 318 11.72 -7.75 9.01
CA LYS A 318 12.59 -7.12 8.01
C LYS A 318 13.25 -8.15 7.09
N PRO A 319 12.53 -8.74 6.11
CA PRO A 319 13.17 -9.54 5.07
C PRO A 319 14.10 -8.70 4.18
N SER A 320 13.87 -7.39 4.05
CA SER A 320 14.75 -6.48 3.32
C SER A 320 14.59 -5.02 3.76
N ASP A 321 15.47 -4.13 3.30
CA ASP A 321 15.32 -2.69 3.52
C ASP A 321 14.13 -2.05 2.81
N VAL A 322 13.58 -2.73 1.81
CA VAL A 322 12.44 -2.23 1.03
C VAL A 322 11.14 -2.92 1.38
N ALA A 323 11.10 -3.94 2.23
CA ALA A 323 9.85 -4.62 2.61
C ALA A 323 9.90 -4.95 4.10
N ARG A 324 9.14 -4.18 4.89
CA ARG A 324 9.20 -4.20 6.35
C ARG A 324 7.81 -4.12 6.95
N ALA A 325 7.63 -4.70 8.13
CA ALA A 325 6.47 -4.45 8.97
C ALA A 325 6.92 -4.20 10.41
N VAL A 326 6.47 -3.10 11.00
CA VAL A 326 6.73 -2.77 12.41
C VAL A 326 5.43 -2.94 13.18
N LEU A 327 5.46 -3.73 14.25
CA LEU A 327 4.35 -3.85 15.18
C LEU A 327 4.40 -2.71 16.18
N PHE A 328 3.24 -2.08 16.41
CA PHE A 328 3.03 -1.07 17.44
C PHE A 328 1.96 -1.53 18.42
N ASP A 329 2.20 -1.27 19.70
CA ASP A 329 1.17 -1.22 20.74
C ASP A 329 0.57 0.18 20.72
N MET A 330 -0.76 0.24 20.62
CA MET A 330 -1.51 1.48 20.39
C MET A 330 -1.92 2.19 21.68
N THR A 331 -1.37 1.78 22.82
CA THR A 331 -1.49 2.56 24.06
C THR A 331 -0.86 3.94 23.84
N PRO A 332 -1.59 5.05 24.12
CA PRO A 332 -1.02 6.39 23.94
C PRO A 332 0.22 6.60 24.78
N ALA A 333 1.31 7.04 24.15
CA ALA A 333 2.52 7.43 24.84
C ALA A 333 2.35 8.79 25.54
N PRO A 334 3.12 9.08 26.60
CA PRO A 334 3.21 10.42 27.16
C PRO A 334 3.57 11.44 26.08
N PRO A 335 2.99 12.65 26.12
CA PRO A 335 3.21 13.65 25.09
C PRO A 335 4.69 14.04 25.00
N VAL A 336 5.19 14.19 23.77
CA VAL A 336 6.59 14.55 23.46
C VAL A 336 6.98 15.93 24.02
N SER A 337 6.02 16.80 24.34
CA SER A 337 6.30 18.13 24.90
C SER A 337 6.90 18.07 26.30
N ALA A 338 7.97 18.85 26.51
CA ALA A 338 8.89 18.87 27.66
C ALA A 338 8.29 19.07 29.09
N ALA A 339 6.97 19.21 29.25
CA ALA A 339 6.37 19.50 30.56
C ALA A 339 6.01 18.25 31.38
N ALA A 340 5.92 17.07 30.78
CA ALA A 340 5.59 15.83 31.48
C ALA A 340 6.87 15.12 31.97
N TRP A 341 7.34 15.51 33.16
CA TRP A 341 8.30 14.71 33.91
C TRP A 341 7.73 13.30 34.13
N PRO A 342 8.58 12.26 34.08
CA PRO A 342 8.13 10.88 34.23
C PRO A 342 7.48 10.65 35.60
N GLU A 343 6.43 9.83 35.63
CA GLU A 343 5.75 9.41 36.85
C GLU A 343 6.68 8.69 37.82
N ILE A 344 7.64 7.92 37.29
CA ILE A 344 8.62 7.17 38.07
C ILE A 344 10.01 7.79 37.87
N PRO A 345 10.50 8.63 38.80
CA PRO A 345 11.85 9.17 38.73
C PRO A 345 12.88 8.06 38.98
N ARG A 346 14.01 8.09 38.24
CA ARG A 346 15.12 7.14 38.46
C ARG A 346 16.47 7.82 38.64
N ASP A 347 16.71 8.94 37.97
CA ASP A 347 17.92 9.78 38.06
C ASP A 347 19.23 8.98 38.20
N VAL A 348 19.56 8.22 37.16
CA VAL A 348 20.81 7.45 37.05
C VAL A 348 21.57 7.83 35.79
N LEU A 349 22.90 7.77 35.85
CA LEU A 349 23.79 8.11 34.74
C LEU A 349 24.43 6.84 34.16
N PHE A 350 24.24 6.64 32.85
CA PHE A 350 24.90 5.62 32.05
C PHE A 350 26.16 6.20 31.39
N GLY A 351 27.32 5.66 31.75
CA GLY A 351 28.60 6.22 31.33
C GLY A 351 28.75 7.68 31.82
N PRO A 352 29.41 8.55 31.05
CA PRO A 352 29.54 9.97 31.41
C PRO A 352 28.41 10.87 30.88
N SER A 353 27.69 10.45 29.84
CA SER A 353 26.90 11.37 29.00
C SER A 353 25.38 11.18 29.04
N LEU A 354 24.88 9.99 29.40
CA LEU A 354 23.46 9.64 29.24
C LEU A 354 22.77 9.48 30.59
N ARG A 355 22.00 10.48 31.02
CA ARG A 355 21.18 10.39 32.23
C ARG A 355 19.79 9.86 31.91
N LEU A 356 19.36 8.81 32.59
CA LEU A 356 17.96 8.40 32.63
C LEU A 356 17.26 9.19 33.73
N VAL A 357 16.41 10.14 33.32
CA VAL A 357 15.63 10.98 34.23
C VAL A 357 14.58 10.13 34.96
N GLY A 358 13.90 9.27 34.21
CA GLY A 358 12.88 8.37 34.73
C GLY A 358 12.09 7.70 33.62
N LEU A 359 10.96 7.12 33.99
CA LEU A 359 10.09 6.39 33.07
C LEU A 359 8.60 6.54 33.38
N ASP A 360 7.79 6.23 32.38
CA ASP A 360 6.35 6.03 32.48
C ASP A 360 5.99 4.63 31.95
N ILE A 361 5.04 3.98 32.61
CA ILE A 361 4.51 2.68 32.21
C ILE A 361 2.99 2.82 32.08
N PRO A 362 2.47 3.25 30.91
CA PRO A 362 1.03 3.41 30.70
C PRO A 362 0.26 2.11 30.98
N GLY A 363 -0.77 2.18 31.82
CA GLY A 363 -1.49 0.99 32.31
C GLY A 363 -0.86 0.31 33.54
N GLY A 364 0.29 0.80 34.03
CA GLY A 364 0.92 0.36 35.26
C GLY A 364 1.77 -0.91 35.14
N THR A 365 2.23 -1.41 36.29
CA THR A 365 3.17 -2.54 36.40
C THR A 365 2.50 -3.91 36.51
N ALA A 366 1.17 -3.97 36.68
CA ALA A 366 0.41 -5.21 36.68
C ALA A 366 0.09 -5.63 35.24
N ARG A 367 0.45 -6.87 34.86
CA ARG A 367 0.31 -7.39 33.49
C ARG A 367 -0.18 -8.83 33.46
N THR A 368 -0.71 -9.24 32.32
CA THR A 368 -1.04 -10.64 32.02
C THR A 368 -0.03 -11.26 31.04
N PRO A 369 0.17 -12.58 31.07
CA PRO A 369 1.01 -13.26 30.07
C PRO A 369 0.52 -13.00 28.65
N GLY A 370 1.45 -12.72 27.72
CA GLY A 370 1.11 -12.39 26.33
C GLY A 370 0.82 -10.92 26.04
N ASP A 371 0.77 -10.07 27.07
CA ASP A 371 0.65 -8.62 26.94
C ASP A 371 1.88 -7.99 26.29
N ILE A 372 1.72 -6.75 25.83
CA ILE A 372 2.82 -5.85 25.54
C ILE A 372 2.95 -4.88 26.72
N LEU A 373 4.17 -4.74 27.25
CA LEU A 373 4.50 -3.77 28.28
C LEU A 373 5.00 -2.47 27.62
N PRO A 374 4.18 -1.40 27.54
CA PRO A 374 4.61 -0.11 27.05
C PRO A 374 5.46 0.61 28.11
N VAL A 375 6.67 1.00 27.72
CA VAL A 375 7.63 1.72 28.57
C VAL A 375 8.12 2.96 27.83
N SER A 376 7.90 4.14 28.41
CA SER A 376 8.43 5.40 27.89
C SER A 376 9.55 5.88 28.80
N LEU A 377 10.77 5.96 28.28
CA LEU A 377 11.94 6.46 28.99
C LEU A 377 12.14 7.94 28.68
N LEU A 378 12.55 8.72 29.68
CA LEU A 378 13.02 10.09 29.49
C LEU A 378 14.52 10.17 29.74
N TRP A 379 15.27 10.48 28.69
CA TRP A 379 16.71 10.64 28.73
C TRP A 379 17.11 12.11 28.71
N GLN A 380 18.24 12.43 29.33
CA GLN A 380 18.94 13.70 29.21
C GLN A 380 20.38 13.43 28.75
N ALA A 381 20.81 14.07 27.66
CA ALA A 381 22.23 14.11 27.31
C ALA A 381 22.92 15.16 28.19
N VAL A 382 23.72 14.75 29.16
CA VAL A 382 24.44 15.66 30.07
C VAL A 382 25.63 16.29 29.36
N GLU A 383 26.29 15.52 28.51
CA GLU A 383 27.41 15.94 27.67
C GLU A 383 27.22 15.38 26.25
N PRO A 384 27.96 15.87 25.25
CA PRO A 384 27.95 15.27 23.92
C PRO A 384 28.19 13.76 24.00
N VAL A 385 27.30 12.99 23.38
CA VAL A 385 27.35 11.52 23.42
C VAL A 385 28.28 11.04 22.30
N PRO A 386 29.31 10.23 22.60
CA PRO A 386 30.35 9.91 21.63
C PRO A 386 29.92 8.93 20.54
N GLU A 387 28.95 8.05 20.84
CA GLU A 387 28.56 6.94 20.00
C GLU A 387 27.04 6.83 19.86
N ASP A 388 26.60 6.04 18.88
CA ASP A 388 25.22 5.60 18.76
C ASP A 388 24.96 4.37 19.62
N TYR A 389 24.46 4.64 20.82
CA TYR A 389 24.15 3.63 21.80
C TYR A 389 22.79 2.99 21.53
N THR A 390 22.74 1.69 21.76
CA THR A 390 21.53 0.87 21.82
C THR A 390 21.02 0.86 23.26
N VAL A 391 19.71 1.06 23.42
CA VAL A 391 18.99 0.87 24.68
C VAL A 391 18.35 -0.51 24.67
N GLY A 392 18.70 -1.33 25.66
CA GLY A 392 18.10 -2.64 25.89
C GLY A 392 17.16 -2.60 27.09
N LEU A 393 15.90 -2.96 26.90
CA LEU A 393 14.96 -3.24 27.99
C LEU A 393 14.89 -4.74 28.20
N LEU A 394 15.23 -5.19 29.40
CA LEU A 394 15.30 -6.60 29.78
C LEU A 394 14.27 -6.85 30.89
N LEU A 395 13.44 -7.89 30.74
CA LEU A 395 12.64 -8.40 31.84
C LEU A 395 13.38 -9.57 32.48
N MET A 396 13.70 -9.44 33.77
CA MET A 396 14.45 -10.41 34.54
C MET A 396 13.53 -11.11 35.54
N SER A 397 13.68 -12.42 35.68
CA SER A 397 12.99 -13.19 36.72
C SER A 397 13.65 -12.99 38.09
N ALA A 398 12.95 -13.39 39.16
CA ALA A 398 13.44 -13.30 40.54
C ALA A 398 14.75 -14.08 40.80
N ASP A 399 15.05 -15.11 40.00
CA ASP A 399 16.30 -15.88 40.01
C ASP A 399 17.39 -15.28 39.09
N GLY A 400 17.16 -14.09 38.54
CA GLY A 400 18.12 -13.34 37.73
C GLY A 400 18.27 -13.85 36.29
N GLN A 401 17.31 -14.65 35.80
CA GLN A 401 17.31 -15.12 34.41
C GLN A 401 16.62 -14.11 33.49
N LEU A 402 17.14 -13.97 32.28
CA LEU A 402 16.51 -13.17 31.25
C LEU A 402 15.25 -13.88 30.74
N VAL A 403 14.10 -13.20 30.80
CA VAL A 403 12.82 -13.71 30.31
C VAL A 403 12.59 -13.27 28.87
N THR A 404 12.71 -11.97 28.62
CA THR A 404 12.50 -11.34 27.30
C THR A 404 13.27 -10.03 27.27
N GLN A 405 13.64 -9.57 26.08
CA GLN A 405 14.27 -8.27 25.90
C GLN A 405 13.86 -7.61 24.59
N ARG A 406 14.04 -6.30 24.55
CA ARG A 406 13.96 -5.49 23.33
C ARG A 406 15.13 -4.53 23.28
N ASP A 407 15.86 -4.57 22.17
CA ASP A 407 16.99 -3.71 21.88
C ASP A 407 16.65 -2.78 20.71
N SER A 408 16.85 -1.48 20.87
CA SER A 408 16.71 -0.52 19.78
C SER A 408 17.59 0.71 19.98
N TYR A 409 17.96 1.37 18.88
CA TYR A 409 18.36 2.77 18.97
C TYR A 409 17.20 3.61 19.51
N PRO A 410 17.48 4.71 20.24
CA PRO A 410 16.41 5.56 20.72
C PRO A 410 15.51 6.07 19.61
N MET A 411 14.23 6.23 19.97
CA MET A 411 13.17 6.62 19.05
C MET A 411 13.14 5.72 17.81
N ASN A 412 13.34 4.41 17.96
CA ASN A 412 13.29 3.43 16.87
C ASN A 412 14.10 3.84 15.63
N SER A 413 15.34 4.32 15.86
CA SER A 413 16.26 4.83 14.83
C SER A 413 15.83 6.15 14.17
N PHE A 414 15.11 7.02 14.90
CA PHE A 414 14.85 8.40 14.49
C PHE A 414 15.71 9.43 15.24
N GLU A 415 16.26 9.10 16.42
CA GLU A 415 17.09 10.01 17.21
C GLU A 415 18.34 9.29 17.75
N TYR A 416 19.33 9.14 16.87
CA TYR A 416 20.65 8.59 17.20
C TYR A 416 21.33 9.39 18.32
N THR A 417 21.88 8.72 19.34
CA THR A 417 22.36 9.40 20.55
C THR A 417 23.48 10.38 20.29
N HIS A 418 24.34 10.16 19.29
CA HIS A 418 25.40 11.12 18.93
C HIS A 418 24.85 12.48 18.46
N THR A 419 23.59 12.54 18.04
CA THR A 419 22.93 13.78 17.57
C THR A 419 22.31 14.58 18.72
N TRP A 420 22.25 14.02 19.92
CA TRP A 420 21.65 14.68 21.09
C TRP A 420 22.52 15.84 21.54
N GLN A 421 21.89 16.99 21.78
CA GLN A 421 22.58 18.18 22.24
C GLN A 421 22.81 18.10 23.75
N ALA A 422 23.88 18.70 24.25
CA ALA A 422 24.07 18.80 25.70
C ALA A 422 22.85 19.50 26.33
N GLU A 423 22.41 18.97 27.47
CA GLU A 423 21.22 19.32 28.24
C GLU A 423 19.86 19.08 27.54
N SER A 424 19.81 18.44 26.36
CA SER A 424 18.53 18.12 25.71
C SER A 424 17.85 16.88 26.29
N LEU A 425 16.52 16.93 26.32
CA LEU A 425 15.65 15.86 26.77
C LEU A 425 15.08 15.08 25.60
N HIS A 426 15.12 13.75 25.69
CA HIS A 426 14.67 12.83 24.64
C HIS A 426 13.74 11.77 25.24
N ARG A 427 12.52 11.70 24.72
CA ARG A 427 11.59 10.61 25.01
C ARG A 427 11.91 9.42 24.13
N ASP A 428 11.84 8.21 24.68
CA ASP A 428 12.12 6.97 23.96
C ASP A 428 11.09 5.90 24.35
N ASN A 429 10.27 5.48 23.39
CA ASN A 429 9.13 4.58 23.61
C ASN A 429 9.47 3.16 23.15
N HIS A 430 9.21 2.18 24.01
CA HIS A 430 9.45 0.76 23.75
C HIS A 430 8.23 -0.08 24.16
N GLY A 431 7.80 -1.00 23.30
CA GLY A 431 6.85 -2.05 23.65
C GLY A 431 7.57 -3.38 23.87
N LEU A 432 7.57 -3.92 25.08
CA LEU A 432 8.22 -5.18 25.40
C LEU A 432 7.19 -6.32 25.43
N THR A 433 7.27 -7.27 24.50
CA THR A 433 6.36 -8.42 24.46
C THR A 433 6.64 -9.38 25.61
N LEU A 434 5.62 -9.66 26.42
CA LEU A 434 5.64 -10.68 27.45
C LEU A 434 5.31 -12.05 26.85
N PRO A 435 6.06 -13.13 27.16
CA PRO A 435 5.73 -14.46 26.69
C PRO A 435 4.33 -14.91 27.13
N GLU A 436 3.58 -15.58 26.26
CA GLU A 436 2.26 -16.16 26.59
C GLU A 436 2.35 -17.25 27.68
N THR A 437 3.54 -17.85 27.84
CA THR A 437 3.82 -18.88 28.86
C THR A 437 4.47 -18.31 30.11
N LEU A 438 4.49 -16.98 30.29
CA LEU A 438 5.13 -16.33 31.43
C LEU A 438 4.41 -16.72 32.74
N PRO A 439 5.10 -17.33 33.73
CA PRO A 439 4.48 -17.65 35.00
C PRO A 439 4.00 -16.40 35.77
N THR A 440 2.98 -16.58 36.60
CA THR A 440 2.59 -15.56 37.59
C THR A 440 3.74 -15.32 38.57
N GLY A 441 4.05 -14.05 38.84
CA GLY A 441 5.14 -13.70 39.75
C GLY A 441 5.59 -12.25 39.60
N GLU A 442 6.65 -11.91 40.34
CA GLU A 442 7.32 -10.61 40.26
C GLU A 442 8.58 -10.72 39.39
N TYR A 443 8.75 -9.73 38.53
CA TYR A 443 9.86 -9.62 37.58
C TYR A 443 10.48 -8.23 37.68
N GLU A 444 11.78 -8.11 37.45
CA GLU A 444 12.47 -6.83 37.44
C GLU A 444 12.67 -6.35 35.99
N LEU A 445 12.18 -5.15 35.69
CA LEU A 445 12.46 -4.50 34.41
C LEU A 445 13.79 -3.75 34.53
N TRP A 446 14.75 -4.07 33.66
CA TRP A 446 16.06 -3.43 33.61
C TRP A 446 16.24 -2.63 32.32
N ALA A 447 17.00 -1.54 32.41
CA ALA A 447 17.59 -0.86 31.26
C ALA A 447 19.11 -1.10 31.24
N VAL A 448 19.62 -1.40 30.05
CA VAL A 448 21.05 -1.44 29.73
C VAL A 448 21.32 -0.53 28.54
N VAL A 449 22.54 0.01 28.49
CA VAL A 449 22.98 0.85 27.37
C VAL A 449 24.34 0.32 26.90
N TYR A 450 24.50 0.11 25.60
CA TYR A 450 25.72 -0.42 25.02
C TYR A 450 25.91 0.04 23.58
N TRP A 451 27.14 -0.02 23.07
CA TRP A 451 27.41 0.27 21.67
C TRP A 451 27.25 -1.00 20.83
N TRP A 452 26.53 -0.92 19.71
CA TRP A 452 26.13 -2.11 18.93
C TRP A 452 27.30 -2.97 18.43
N GLN A 453 28.50 -2.41 18.29
CA GLN A 453 29.71 -3.17 17.90
C GLN A 453 30.30 -3.99 19.05
N THR A 454 30.04 -3.60 20.30
CA THR A 454 30.51 -4.28 21.52
C THR A 454 29.34 -4.55 22.48
N PRO A 455 28.37 -5.41 22.12
CA PRO A 455 27.15 -5.61 22.91
C PRO A 455 27.37 -6.19 24.31
N ASN A 456 28.53 -6.79 24.56
CA ASN A 456 28.93 -7.31 25.87
C ASN A 456 29.57 -6.22 26.76
N GLU A 457 29.86 -5.04 26.23
CA GLU A 457 30.46 -3.91 26.93
C GLU A 457 29.39 -2.86 27.25
N ARG A 458 28.55 -3.19 28.24
CA ARG A 458 27.51 -2.28 28.74
C ARG A 458 28.13 -1.09 29.48
N LEU A 459 27.50 0.06 29.36
CA LEU A 459 27.88 1.26 30.10
C LEU A 459 27.66 1.06 31.60
N ALA A 460 28.64 1.49 32.40
CA ALA A 460 28.49 1.51 33.85
C ALA A 460 27.39 2.50 34.27
N VAL A 461 26.63 2.13 35.30
CA VAL A 461 25.54 2.94 35.84
C VAL A 461 25.98 3.54 37.17
N THR A 462 25.77 4.84 37.33
CA THR A 462 25.98 5.55 38.60
C THR A 462 24.70 6.23 39.08
N SER A 463 24.49 6.22 40.40
CA SER A 463 23.37 6.94 41.01
C SER A 463 23.61 8.45 41.02
N ALA A 464 22.57 9.25 41.24
CA ALA A 464 22.71 10.69 41.47
C ALA A 464 23.67 11.06 42.63
N ALA A 465 23.87 10.14 43.59
CA ALA A 465 24.82 10.30 44.70
C ALA A 465 26.27 9.90 44.34
N GLY A 466 26.51 9.42 43.12
CA GLY A 466 27.84 9.01 42.63
C GLY A 466 28.22 7.56 42.96
N GLU A 467 27.27 6.73 43.44
CA GLU A 467 27.52 5.32 43.73
C GLU A 467 27.42 4.48 42.44
N THR A 468 28.35 3.55 42.24
CA THR A 468 28.31 2.61 41.10
C THR A 468 27.25 1.53 41.34
N LEU A 469 26.25 1.45 40.47
CA LEU A 469 25.14 0.50 40.54
C LEU A 469 25.37 -0.77 39.70
N GLY A 470 26.43 -0.81 38.89
CA GLY A 470 26.76 -1.93 38.02
C GLY A 470 26.74 -1.54 36.54
N ASP A 471 26.16 -2.39 35.69
CA ASP A 471 26.07 -2.26 34.23
C ASP A 471 24.62 -2.15 33.72
N HIS A 472 23.67 -2.01 34.63
CA HIS A 472 22.24 -1.91 34.36
C HIS A 472 21.56 -1.03 35.41
N ALA A 473 20.42 -0.46 35.04
CA ALA A 473 19.50 0.15 35.98
C ALA A 473 18.25 -0.74 36.11
N SER A 474 17.95 -1.24 37.31
CA SER A 474 16.57 -1.69 37.60
C SER A 474 15.65 -0.48 37.38
N LEU A 475 14.45 -0.66 36.85
CA LEU A 475 13.52 0.43 36.53
C LEU A 475 12.24 0.33 37.38
N ALA A 476 11.63 -0.85 37.39
CA ALA A 476 10.41 -1.13 38.12
C ALA A 476 10.23 -2.64 38.30
N THR A 477 9.48 -3.04 39.32
CA THR A 477 8.99 -4.41 39.49
C THR A 477 7.68 -4.58 38.73
N ILE A 478 7.64 -5.54 37.82
CA ILE A 478 6.48 -5.92 37.02
C ILE A 478 5.81 -7.13 37.66
N VAL A 479 4.52 -7.02 37.93
CA VAL A 479 3.72 -8.08 38.56
C VAL A 479 2.89 -8.77 37.50
N VAL A 480 3.15 -10.04 37.24
CA VAL A 480 2.39 -10.85 36.29
C VAL A 480 1.32 -11.60 37.05
N ALA A 481 0.05 -11.32 36.74
CA ALA A 481 -1.14 -11.93 37.32
C ALA A 481 -1.90 -12.75 36.26
N PRO A 482 -2.76 -13.72 36.66
CA PRO A 482 -3.54 -14.53 35.73
C PRO A 482 -4.65 -13.77 35.00
#